data_AF-A0A9P1E016-F1
#
_entry.id   AF-A0A9P1E016-F1
#
_cell.length_a   1.000
_cell.length_b   1.000
_cell.length_c   1.000
_cell.angle_alpha   90.00
_cell.angle_beta   90.00
_cell.angle_gamma   90.00
#
_symmetry.space_group_name_H-M   'P 1'
#
loop_
_entity.id
_entity.type
_entity.pdbx_description
1 polymer ?
#
loop_
_entity_poly.entity_id
_entity_poly.type
_entity_poly.pdbx_seq_one_letter_code
_entity_poly.pdbx_strand_id
1 'polypeptide(L)'
;MRSKPSILDTIIGILTTNYHGPWYSFKHADESQRERWWTLFQNKYEWDPYIHKRIKKRFESRASSWLSKNLGRARRKDEKPEWISKEHWAVLKEYWGSDEFKKKSVAGKKNRSTEAARGSQFRGGRIPVTTHVQRMTESLKRTPLKIEVFEKVYVPKAGDPPPRVIETR
;
A
#
# COMPACT_ATOMS: atom_id res chain seq x y z
N MET A 1 -17.56 -27.21 5.90
CA MET A 1 -17.41 -26.07 6.83
C MET A 1 -16.69 -24.94 6.11
N ARG A 2 -17.25 -23.72 6.02
CA ARG A 2 -16.50 -22.57 5.47
C ARG A 2 -15.43 -22.15 6.48
N SER A 3 -14.17 -22.06 6.05
CA SER A 3 -13.07 -21.52 6.85
C SER A 3 -13.41 -20.10 7.33
N LYS A 4 -12.95 -19.73 8.53
CA LYS A 4 -13.13 -18.36 9.04
C LYS A 4 -12.48 -17.37 8.05
N PRO A 5 -13.19 -16.32 7.60
CA PRO A 5 -12.62 -15.34 6.68
C PRO A 5 -11.38 -14.70 7.31
N SER A 6 -10.34 -14.45 6.52
CA SER A 6 -9.18 -13.75 7.04
C SER A 6 -9.57 -12.32 7.47
N ILE A 7 -8.73 -11.69 8.30
CA ILE A 7 -8.91 -10.28 8.69
C ILE A 7 -9.03 -9.41 7.42
N LEU A 8 -8.25 -9.71 6.39
CA LEU A 8 -8.32 -8.99 5.13
C LEU A 8 -9.67 -9.18 4.43
N ASP A 9 -10.17 -10.41 4.32
CA ASP A 9 -11.46 -10.68 3.68
C ASP A 9 -12.60 -9.96 4.40
N THR A 10 -12.49 -9.87 5.73
CA THR A 10 -13.45 -9.10 6.53
C THR A 10 -13.41 -7.61 6.20
N ILE A 11 -12.21 -7.01 6.14
CA ILE A 11 -12.05 -5.59 5.76
C ILE A 11 -12.59 -5.35 4.36
N ILE A 12 -12.28 -6.24 3.42
CA ILE A 12 -12.76 -6.16 2.04
C ILE A 12 -14.29 -6.19 2.01
N GLY A 13 -14.90 -7.15 2.69
CA GLY A 13 -16.36 -7.28 2.76
C GLY A 13 -17.04 -6.05 3.36
N ILE A 14 -16.46 -5.46 4.41
CA ILE A 14 -16.97 -4.20 5.01
C ILE A 14 -16.93 -3.08 3.97
N LEU A 15 -15.78 -2.89 3.31
CA LEU A 15 -15.60 -1.82 2.33
C LEU A 15 -16.55 -1.99 1.14
N THR A 16 -16.62 -3.18 0.53
CA THR A 16 -17.44 -3.40 -0.67
C THR A 16 -18.93 -3.32 -0.38
N THR A 17 -19.39 -3.80 0.78
CA THR A 17 -20.81 -3.79 1.13
C THR A 17 -21.29 -2.40 1.55
N ASN A 18 -20.39 -1.57 2.11
CA ASN A 18 -20.72 -0.22 2.59
C ASN A 18 -20.06 0.87 1.73
N TYR A 19 -19.96 0.64 0.42
CA TYR A 19 -19.42 1.61 -0.52
C TYR A 19 -20.56 2.42 -1.19
N HIS A 20 -21.05 3.44 -0.50
CA HIS A 20 -22.23 4.21 -0.93
C HIS A 20 -21.91 5.64 -1.39
N GLY A 21 -20.67 5.90 -1.82
CA GLY A 21 -20.29 7.21 -2.35
C GLY A 21 -19.16 7.14 -3.38
N PRO A 22 -18.93 8.21 -4.15
CA PRO A 22 -17.92 8.24 -5.21
C PRO A 22 -16.51 8.50 -4.67
N TRP A 23 -16.07 7.74 -3.66
CA TRP A 23 -14.81 8.02 -2.96
C TRP A 23 -13.57 7.49 -3.70
N TYR A 24 -12.87 8.37 -4.41
CA TYR A 24 -11.65 7.99 -5.16
C TYR A 24 -10.45 7.59 -4.27
N SER A 25 -10.54 7.76 -2.94
CA SER A 25 -9.57 7.25 -1.98
C SER A 25 -10.19 7.08 -0.60
N PHE A 26 -9.54 6.31 0.29
CA PHE A 26 -10.03 6.13 1.66
C PHE A 26 -10.12 7.45 2.44
N LYS A 27 -9.20 8.39 2.18
CA LYS A 27 -9.21 9.72 2.83
C LYS A 27 -10.24 10.67 2.22
N HIS A 28 -10.71 10.40 1.01
CA HIS A 28 -11.77 11.19 0.36
C HIS A 28 -13.16 10.81 0.90
N ALA A 29 -13.33 9.58 1.42
CA ALA A 29 -14.49 9.29 2.25
C ALA A 29 -14.50 10.25 3.43
N ASP A 30 -15.67 10.79 3.76
CA ASP A 30 -15.85 11.66 4.91
C ASP A 30 -15.54 10.92 6.22
N GLU A 31 -15.40 11.69 7.31
CA GLU A 31 -15.04 11.09 8.59
C GLU A 31 -16.11 10.14 9.12
N SER A 32 -17.39 10.48 8.92
CA SER A 32 -18.53 9.64 9.27
C SER A 32 -18.49 8.28 8.56
N GLN A 33 -18.18 8.23 7.27
CA GLN A 33 -18.07 6.96 6.55
C GLN A 33 -16.85 6.15 6.99
N ARG A 34 -15.70 6.80 7.21
CA ARG A 34 -14.51 6.10 7.70
C ARG A 34 -14.74 5.52 9.08
N GLU A 35 -15.42 6.26 9.95
CA GLU A 35 -15.81 5.79 11.28
C GLU A 35 -16.82 4.65 11.18
N ARG A 36 -17.80 4.72 10.27
CA ARG A 36 -18.73 3.61 10.01
C ARG A 36 -18.01 2.34 9.60
N TRP A 37 -17.04 2.39 8.68
CA TRP A 37 -16.24 1.22 8.31
C TRP A 37 -15.46 0.68 9.51
N TRP A 38 -14.93 1.57 10.35
CA TRP A 38 -14.22 1.20 11.56
C TRP A 38 -15.12 0.53 12.60
N THR A 39 -16.31 1.09 12.90
CA THR A 39 -17.28 0.51 13.82
C THR A 39 -17.73 -0.89 13.37
N LEU A 40 -17.98 -1.08 12.06
CA LEU A 40 -18.32 -2.40 11.51
C LEU A 40 -17.20 -3.43 11.69
N PHE A 41 -15.94 -2.97 11.68
CA PHE A 41 -14.79 -3.82 11.97
C PHE A 41 -14.68 -4.14 13.46
N GLN A 42 -14.86 -3.15 14.33
CA GLN A 42 -14.88 -3.33 15.79
C GLN A 42 -15.94 -4.34 16.23
N ASN A 43 -17.12 -4.32 15.64
CA ASN A 43 -18.20 -5.25 15.98
C ASN A 43 -17.89 -6.72 15.66
N LYS A 44 -16.79 -7.01 14.95
CA LYS A 44 -16.39 -8.37 14.57
C LYS A 44 -15.19 -8.90 15.35
N TYR A 45 -14.47 -8.04 16.06
CA TYR A 45 -13.20 -8.38 16.67
C TYR A 45 -13.06 -7.70 18.01
N GLU A 46 -12.53 -8.44 18.98
CA GLU A 46 -12.18 -7.92 20.29
C GLU A 46 -10.66 -7.82 20.42
N TRP A 47 -10.20 -6.82 21.18
CA TRP A 47 -8.79 -6.62 21.48
C TRP A 47 -8.64 -5.82 22.76
N ASP A 48 -7.44 -5.90 23.35
CA ASP A 48 -7.06 -5.10 24.51
C ASP A 48 -7.17 -3.59 24.19
N PRO A 49 -7.88 -2.79 25.01
CA PRO A 49 -7.99 -1.33 24.84
C PRO A 49 -6.63 -0.63 24.67
N TYR A 50 -5.57 -1.13 25.29
CA TYR A 50 -4.21 -0.61 25.18
C TYR A 50 -3.69 -0.59 23.73
N ILE A 51 -4.08 -1.58 22.91
CA ILE A 51 -3.65 -1.67 21.52
C ILE A 51 -4.64 -1.04 20.53
N HIS A 52 -5.75 -0.47 21.00
CA HIS A 52 -6.83 0.08 20.17
C HIS A 52 -6.32 1.01 19.06
N LYS A 53 -5.50 2.02 19.42
CA LYS A 53 -4.93 2.97 18.45
C LYS A 53 -4.09 2.28 17.37
N ARG A 54 -3.36 1.23 17.76
CA ARG A 54 -2.52 0.43 16.85
C ARG A 54 -3.39 -0.38 15.89
N ILE A 55 -4.48 -0.98 16.37
CA ILE A 55 -5.43 -1.72 15.53
C ILE A 55 -6.13 -0.78 14.55
N LYS A 56 -6.64 0.37 15.00
CA LYS A 56 -7.27 1.37 14.12
C LYS A 56 -6.33 1.80 13.00
N LYS A 57 -5.09 2.13 13.33
CA LYS A 57 -4.07 2.50 12.32
C LYS A 57 -3.78 1.37 11.32
N ARG A 58 -3.73 0.11 11.77
CA ARG A 58 -3.52 -1.05 10.89
C ARG A 58 -4.72 -1.29 9.97
N PHE A 59 -5.94 -1.15 10.50
CA PHE A 59 -7.18 -1.23 9.73
C PHE A 59 -7.20 -0.17 8.63
N GLU A 60 -7.05 1.11 8.98
CA GLU A 60 -7.07 2.23 8.02
C GLU A 60 -6.00 2.06 6.94
N SER A 61 -4.78 1.65 7.32
CA SER A 61 -3.69 1.38 6.39
C SER A 61 -4.06 0.26 5.41
N ARG A 62 -4.65 -0.84 5.90
CA ARG A 62 -5.02 -1.97 5.06
C ARG A 62 -6.19 -1.66 4.14
N ALA A 63 -7.20 -0.98 4.65
CA ALA A 63 -8.37 -0.52 3.91
C ALA A 63 -7.96 0.46 2.80
N SER A 64 -7.17 1.47 3.15
CA SER A 64 -6.65 2.46 2.20
C SER A 64 -5.79 1.82 1.10
N SER A 65 -4.90 0.90 1.47
CA SER A 65 -4.06 0.18 0.50
C SER A 65 -4.91 -0.68 -0.44
N TRP A 66 -5.89 -1.42 0.08
CA TRP A 66 -6.75 -2.26 -0.73
C TRP A 66 -7.62 -1.43 -1.67
N LEU A 67 -8.27 -0.37 -1.16
CA LEU A 67 -9.18 0.46 -1.95
C LEU A 67 -8.43 1.16 -3.09
N SER A 68 -7.28 1.78 -2.79
CA SER A 68 -6.45 2.44 -3.80
C SER A 68 -5.97 1.48 -4.89
N LYS A 69 -5.56 0.25 -4.50
CA LYS A 69 -5.13 -0.79 -5.46
C LYS A 69 -6.28 -1.26 -6.34
N ASN A 70 -7.46 -1.48 -5.77
CA ASN A 70 -8.61 -1.99 -6.51
C ASN A 70 -9.21 -0.93 -7.44
N LEU A 71 -9.40 0.30 -6.96
CA LEU A 71 -9.81 1.43 -7.82
C LEU A 71 -8.81 1.67 -8.94
N GLY A 72 -7.50 1.65 -8.63
CA GLY A 72 -6.46 1.79 -9.64
C GLY A 72 -6.38 0.62 -10.64
N ARG A 73 -6.85 -0.58 -10.27
CA ARG A 73 -7.00 -1.72 -11.18
C ARG A 73 -8.23 -1.55 -12.06
N ALA A 74 -9.38 -1.24 -11.46
CA ALA A 74 -10.64 -0.99 -12.15
C ALA A 74 -10.46 0.10 -13.23
N ARG A 75 -9.87 1.25 -12.86
CA ARG A 75 -9.56 2.32 -13.80
C ARG A 75 -8.67 1.88 -14.96
N ARG A 76 -7.61 1.11 -14.70
CA ARG A 76 -6.67 0.68 -15.76
C ARG A 76 -7.31 -0.26 -16.77
N LYS A 77 -8.31 -1.02 -16.34
CA LYS A 77 -9.08 -1.92 -17.19
C LYS A 77 -10.34 -1.29 -17.77
N ASP A 78 -10.71 -0.11 -17.29
CA ASP A 78 -12.02 0.52 -17.50
C ASP A 78 -13.22 -0.40 -17.16
N GLU A 79 -13.03 -1.30 -16.19
CA GLU A 79 -14.05 -2.26 -15.74
C GLU A 79 -14.68 -1.77 -14.43
N LYS A 80 -15.99 -1.52 -14.44
CA LYS A 80 -16.74 -1.15 -13.22
C LYS A 80 -16.82 -2.36 -12.27
N PRO A 81 -16.35 -2.25 -11.03
CA PRO A 81 -16.56 -3.29 -10.03
C PRO A 81 -18.05 -3.44 -9.67
N GLU A 82 -18.47 -4.65 -9.28
CA GLU A 82 -19.85 -4.93 -8.87
C GLU A 82 -20.29 -4.09 -7.66
N TRP A 83 -19.37 -3.87 -6.71
CA TRP A 83 -19.60 -3.13 -5.47
C TRP A 83 -19.66 -1.60 -5.62
N ILE A 84 -19.54 -1.06 -6.84
CA ILE A 84 -19.72 0.38 -7.12
C ILE A 84 -21.00 0.55 -7.95
N SER A 85 -21.87 1.47 -7.53
CA SER A 85 -23.06 1.82 -8.32
C SER A 85 -22.67 2.49 -9.65
N LYS A 86 -23.57 2.48 -10.63
CA LYS A 86 -23.27 3.06 -11.96
C LYS A 86 -23.05 4.57 -11.86
N GLU A 87 -23.79 5.22 -10.98
CA GLU A 87 -23.77 6.66 -10.71
C GLU A 87 -22.42 7.05 -10.10
N HIS A 88 -21.98 6.36 -9.04
CA HIS A 88 -20.68 6.62 -8.41
C HIS A 88 -19.51 6.31 -9.35
N TRP A 89 -19.64 5.29 -10.19
CA TRP A 89 -18.62 4.97 -11.20
C TRP A 89 -18.44 6.10 -12.21
N ALA A 90 -19.53 6.73 -12.67
CA ALA A 90 -19.46 7.87 -13.59
C ALA A 90 -18.67 9.04 -12.97
N VAL A 91 -18.97 9.38 -11.72
CA VAL A 91 -18.26 10.45 -10.97
C VAL A 91 -16.76 10.11 -10.79
N LEU A 92 -16.43 8.84 -10.51
CA LEU A 92 -15.04 8.41 -10.40
C LEU A 92 -14.28 8.55 -11.74
N LYS A 93 -14.94 8.24 -12.86
CA LYS A 93 -14.35 8.42 -14.20
C LYS A 93 -14.13 9.89 -14.53
N GLU A 94 -15.08 10.75 -14.18
CA GLU A 94 -14.93 12.20 -14.34
C GLU A 94 -13.73 12.71 -13.53
N TYR A 95 -13.62 12.32 -12.26
CA TYR A 95 -12.47 12.67 -11.42
C TYR A 95 -11.13 12.19 -12.04
N TRP A 96 -11.06 10.96 -12.54
CA TRP A 96 -9.84 10.46 -13.19
C TRP A 96 -9.56 11.13 -14.53
N GLY A 97 -10.58 11.66 -15.20
CA GLY A 97 -10.47 12.47 -16.41
C GLY A 97 -10.01 13.91 -16.14
N SER A 98 -10.15 14.40 -14.91
CA SER A 98 -9.76 15.76 -14.53
C SER A 98 -8.26 16.03 -14.72
N ASP A 99 -7.94 17.28 -15.04
CA ASP A 99 -6.56 17.72 -15.21
C ASP A 99 -5.77 17.67 -13.90
N GLU A 100 -6.42 17.92 -12.77
CA GLU A 100 -5.80 17.79 -11.45
C GLU A 100 -5.28 16.37 -11.23
N PHE A 101 -6.13 15.38 -11.49
CA PHE A 101 -5.77 13.99 -11.34
C PHE A 101 -4.63 13.60 -12.30
N LYS A 102 -4.74 14.00 -13.57
CA LYS A 102 -3.72 13.73 -14.60
C LYS A 102 -2.38 14.34 -14.22
N LYS A 103 -2.33 15.61 -13.80
CA LYS A 103 -1.12 16.29 -13.34
C LYS A 103 -0.46 15.52 -12.19
N LYS A 104 -1.25 15.14 -11.17
CA LYS A 104 -0.76 14.34 -10.04
C LYS A 104 -0.24 12.96 -10.45
N SER A 105 -0.93 12.30 -11.38
CA SER A 105 -0.54 10.99 -11.92
C SER A 105 0.80 11.07 -12.68
N VAL A 106 0.94 12.07 -13.55
CA VAL A 106 2.17 12.32 -14.34
C VAL A 106 3.33 12.69 -13.42
N ALA A 107 3.13 13.60 -12.46
CA ALA A 107 4.16 13.96 -11.48
C ALA A 107 4.58 12.72 -10.67
N GLY A 108 3.62 11.91 -10.21
CA GLY A 108 3.91 10.66 -9.51
C GLY A 108 4.68 9.65 -10.37
N LYS A 109 4.39 9.57 -11.67
CA LYS A 109 5.15 8.74 -12.62
C LYS A 109 6.59 9.26 -12.76
N LYS A 110 6.77 10.56 -12.98
CA LYS A 110 8.08 11.21 -13.08
C LYS A 110 8.92 10.98 -11.82
N ASN A 111 8.34 11.15 -10.63
CA ASN A 111 9.02 10.94 -9.36
C ASN A 111 9.54 9.50 -9.20
N ARG A 112 8.76 8.49 -9.62
CA ARG A 112 9.19 7.08 -9.60
C ARG A 112 10.25 6.74 -10.65
N SER A 113 10.34 7.54 -11.71
CA SER A 113 11.33 7.38 -12.79
C SER A 113 12.63 8.15 -12.52
N THR A 114 12.76 8.83 -11.39
CA THR A 114 13.99 9.54 -11.04
C THR A 114 15.11 8.57 -10.66
N GLU A 115 16.34 9.00 -10.91
CA GLU A 115 17.54 8.26 -10.53
C GLU A 115 17.62 7.96 -9.02
N ALA A 116 17.27 8.93 -8.18
CA ALA A 116 17.18 8.72 -6.73
C ALA A 116 16.17 7.62 -6.35
N ALA A 117 15.03 7.55 -7.06
CA ALA A 117 14.05 6.49 -6.85
C ALA A 117 14.54 5.14 -7.37
N ARG A 118 15.33 5.09 -8.44
CA ARG A 118 15.92 3.85 -8.99
C ARG A 118 17.04 3.29 -8.10
N GLY A 119 17.90 4.16 -7.58
CA GLY A 119 19.00 3.79 -6.68
C GLY A 119 18.53 3.30 -5.31
N SER A 120 17.28 3.56 -4.92
CA SER A 120 16.69 3.10 -3.64
C SER A 120 15.77 1.87 -3.77
N GLN A 121 15.70 1.26 -4.96
CA GLN A 121 14.86 0.08 -5.16
C GLN A 121 15.50 -1.19 -4.57
N PHE A 122 14.73 -1.92 -3.78
CA PHE A 122 15.13 -3.24 -3.29
C PHE A 122 15.17 -4.24 -4.44
N ARG A 123 16.33 -4.87 -4.63
CA ARG A 123 16.62 -5.88 -5.65
C ARG A 123 16.93 -7.25 -5.07
N GLY A 124 16.90 -7.41 -3.75
CA GLY A 124 17.06 -8.69 -3.05
C GLY A 124 15.93 -9.71 -3.27
N GLY A 125 15.09 -9.54 -4.29
CA GLY A 125 13.98 -10.43 -4.63
C GLY A 125 12.82 -10.36 -3.63
N ARG A 126 12.08 -11.46 -3.50
CA ARG A 126 10.97 -11.58 -2.54
C ARG A 126 11.42 -12.21 -1.21
N ILE A 127 12.63 -11.85 -0.79
CA ILE A 127 13.32 -12.42 0.37
C ILE A 127 13.54 -11.28 1.38
N PRO A 128 13.19 -11.44 2.66
CA PRO A 128 13.42 -10.43 3.68
C PRO A 128 14.91 -10.07 3.82
N VAL A 129 15.20 -8.82 4.17
CA VAL A 129 16.57 -8.36 4.46
C VAL A 129 17.23 -9.21 5.54
N THR A 130 16.49 -9.69 6.54
CA THR A 130 17.01 -10.55 7.61
C THR A 130 17.59 -11.86 7.07
N THR A 131 16.96 -12.46 6.07
CA THR A 131 17.49 -13.66 5.42
C THR A 131 18.75 -13.34 4.61
N HIS A 132 18.83 -12.16 3.98
CA HIS A 132 20.08 -11.71 3.34
C HIS A 132 21.20 -11.52 4.36
N VAL A 133 20.90 -10.92 5.52
CA VAL A 133 21.86 -10.79 6.63
C VAL A 133 22.38 -12.15 7.08
N GLN A 134 21.48 -13.12 7.32
CA GLN A 134 21.88 -14.49 7.72
C GLN A 134 22.84 -15.13 6.72
N ARG A 135 22.49 -15.10 5.42
CA ARG A 135 23.34 -15.63 4.35
C ARG A 135 24.69 -14.94 4.25
N MET A 136 24.72 -13.62 4.47
CA MET A 136 25.98 -12.86 4.49
C MET A 136 26.81 -13.19 5.73
N THR A 137 26.20 -13.39 6.89
CA THR A 137 26.90 -13.82 8.10
C THR A 137 27.56 -15.19 7.90
N GLU A 138 26.85 -16.14 7.30
CA GLU A 138 27.38 -17.47 6.96
C GLU A 138 28.56 -17.38 5.98
N SER A 139 28.43 -16.56 4.94
CA SER A 139 29.46 -16.41 3.91
C SER A 139 30.70 -15.64 4.40
N LEU A 140 30.52 -14.59 5.21
CA LEU A 140 31.61 -13.73 5.70
C LEU A 140 32.20 -14.23 7.03
N LYS A 141 31.55 -15.19 7.69
CA LYS A 141 31.88 -15.68 9.05
C LYS A 141 31.98 -14.57 10.09
N ARG A 142 31.30 -13.43 9.84
CA ARG A 142 31.17 -12.28 10.74
C ARG A 142 29.84 -11.61 10.50
N THR A 143 29.38 -10.81 11.45
CA THR A 143 28.20 -9.97 11.24
C THR A 143 28.49 -8.95 10.14
N PRO A 144 27.69 -8.91 9.06
CA PRO A 144 27.86 -7.92 8.00
C PRO A 144 27.46 -6.53 8.51
N LEU A 145 28.17 -5.50 8.03
CA LEU A 145 27.82 -4.11 8.30
C LEU A 145 26.52 -3.76 7.57
N LYS A 146 25.77 -2.79 8.11
CA LYS A 146 24.51 -2.33 7.49
C LYS A 146 24.73 -1.85 6.05
N ILE A 147 25.87 -1.22 5.77
CA ILE A 147 26.22 -0.76 4.43
C ILE A 147 26.43 -1.91 3.45
N GLU A 148 27.10 -3.00 3.87
CA GLU A 148 27.34 -4.17 3.01
C GLU A 148 26.04 -4.89 2.65
N VAL A 149 25.13 -5.02 3.63
CA VAL A 149 23.80 -5.58 3.41
C VAL A 149 23.00 -4.70 2.46
N PHE A 150 23.06 -3.38 2.68
CA PHE A 150 22.39 -2.40 1.84
C PHE A 150 22.90 -2.44 0.41
N GLU A 151 24.22 -2.47 0.20
CA GLU A 151 24.80 -2.62 -1.13
C GLU A 151 24.34 -3.93 -1.78
N LYS A 152 24.39 -5.06 -1.06
CA LYS A 152 23.99 -6.35 -1.62
C LYS A 152 22.54 -6.37 -2.14
N VAL A 153 21.63 -5.67 -1.47
CA VAL A 153 20.19 -5.77 -1.74
C VAL A 153 19.58 -4.54 -2.41
N TYR A 154 20.31 -3.42 -2.50
CA TYR A 154 19.87 -2.18 -3.14
C TYR A 154 20.81 -1.69 -4.26
N VAL A 155 21.94 -2.36 -4.54
CA VAL A 155 22.87 -1.90 -5.59
C VAL A 155 22.20 -1.83 -6.97
N PRO A 156 22.49 -0.78 -7.76
CA PRO A 156 21.90 -0.56 -9.07
C PRO A 156 22.48 -1.53 -10.12
N LYS A 157 21.81 -1.72 -11.27
CA LYS A 157 22.44 -2.43 -12.40
C LYS A 157 23.56 -1.57 -13.00
N ALA A 158 24.48 -2.16 -13.75
CA ALA A 158 25.46 -1.39 -14.52
C ALA A 158 24.74 -0.32 -15.36
N GLY A 159 25.06 0.97 -15.11
CA GLY A 159 24.41 2.12 -15.73
C GLY A 159 23.39 2.87 -14.87
N ASP A 160 22.95 2.32 -13.73
CA ASP A 160 22.10 3.03 -12.78
C ASP A 160 22.97 3.73 -11.69
N PRO A 161 22.56 4.90 -11.17
CA PRO A 161 23.33 5.69 -10.20
C PRO A 161 23.29 5.11 -8.78
N PRO A 162 24.35 5.37 -7.98
CA PRO A 162 24.54 4.72 -6.69
C PRO A 162 23.41 5.03 -5.70
N PRO A 163 23.07 4.10 -4.80
CA PRO A 163 22.05 4.32 -3.79
C PRO A 163 22.46 5.44 -2.85
N ARG A 164 21.51 6.28 -2.43
CA ARG A 164 21.78 7.36 -1.47
C ARG A 164 21.93 6.77 -0.07
N VAL A 165 23.17 6.68 0.43
CA VAL A 165 23.44 6.38 1.85
C VAL A 165 23.42 7.70 2.60
N ILE A 166 22.41 7.91 3.44
CA ILE A 166 22.41 9.00 4.43
C ILE A 166 22.87 8.37 5.73
N GLU A 167 24.12 8.62 6.12
CA GLU A 167 24.61 8.27 7.45
C GLU A 167 23.90 9.18 8.47
N THR A 168 22.91 8.63 9.18
CA THR A 168 22.38 9.28 10.37
C THR A 168 23.34 9.02 11.53
N ARG A 169 23.97 10.11 12.00
CA ARG A 169 24.81 10.19 13.19
C ARG A 169 24.03 9.86 14.46
#